data_AF-A0A950RJ09-F1
#
_entry.id   AF-A0A950RJ09-F1
#
_cell.length_a   1.000
_cell.length_b   1.000
_cell.length_c   1.000
_cell.angle_alpha   90.00
_cell.angle_beta   90.00
_cell.angle_gamma   90.00
#
_symmetry.space_group_name_H-M   'P 1'
#
loop_
_entity.id
_entity.type
_entity.pdbx_description
1 polymer ?
#
loop_
_entity_poly.entity_id
_entity_poly.type
_entity_poly.pdbx_seq_one_letter_code
_entity_poly.pdbx_strand_id
1 'polypeptide(L)'
;MIRFYDIKAYLDVIAAKNGHLDRSPHGRFWGDYTTFTTGQVPGVGIPIMDQGNPLQSPFYLILTNPQGFQGIPQMPPGGPFITDEGYQATLPNGTQITGAQIATNIAQWLSNQFPQ
;
A
#
# COMPACT_ATOMS: atom_id res chain seq x y z
N MET A 1 17.60 2.35 -2.54
CA MET A 1 16.85 1.06 -2.49
C MET A 1 15.66 1.28 -1.59
N ILE A 2 14.46 0.91 -2.05
CA ILE A 2 13.23 1.03 -1.26
C ILE A 2 13.22 -0.05 -0.19
N ARG A 3 12.87 0.30 1.05
CA ARG A 3 12.78 -0.60 2.21
C ARG A 3 11.39 -0.52 2.85
N PHE A 4 11.11 -1.39 3.83
CA PHE A 4 9.80 -1.42 4.48
C PHE A 4 9.43 -0.08 5.13
N TYR A 5 10.40 0.67 5.67
CA TYR A 5 10.14 2.00 6.22
C TYR A 5 9.61 2.99 5.15
N ASP A 6 10.07 2.91 3.90
CA ASP A 6 9.59 3.75 2.81
C ASP A 6 8.15 3.36 2.45
N ILE A 7 7.86 2.05 2.40
CA ILE A 7 6.52 1.52 2.13
C ILE A 7 5.53 2.00 3.18
N LYS A 8 5.91 1.91 4.46
CA LYS A 8 5.09 2.42 5.56
C LYS A 8 4.81 3.91 5.42
N ALA A 9 5.82 4.71 5.07
CA ALA A 9 5.63 6.13 4.83
C ALA A 9 4.65 6.42 3.67
N TYR A 10 4.67 5.62 2.59
CA TYR A 10 3.69 5.77 1.50
C TYR A 10 2.27 5.44 1.95
N LEU A 11 2.12 4.37 2.71
CA LEU A 11 0.81 3.94 3.20
C LEU A 11 0.23 4.93 4.21
N ASP A 12 1.08 5.50 5.07
CA ASP A 12 0.69 6.53 6.02
C ASP A 12 0.13 7.76 5.30
N VAL A 13 0.79 8.24 4.24
CA VAL A 13 0.31 9.42 3.50
C VAL A 13 -0.93 9.15 2.64
N ILE A 14 -1.09 7.92 2.12
CA ILE A 14 -2.33 7.51 1.41
C ILE A 14 -3.50 7.53 2.39
N ALA A 15 -3.35 6.91 3.55
CA ALA A 15 -4.42 6.85 4.54
C ALA A 15 -4.70 8.21 5.17
N ALA A 16 -3.69 9.07 5.38
CA ALA A 16 -3.89 10.44 5.87
C ALA A 16 -4.79 11.27 4.95
N LYS A 17 -4.72 11.05 3.62
CA LYS A 17 -5.57 11.75 2.64
C LYS A 17 -7.03 11.36 2.67
N ASN A 18 -7.38 10.16 3.17
CA ASN A 18 -8.76 9.70 3.29
C ASN A 18 -9.34 9.84 4.71
N GLY A 19 -8.61 10.47 5.63
CA GLY A 19 -9.06 10.73 7.00
C GLY A 19 -8.88 9.53 7.94
N HIS A 20 -8.24 9.83 9.08
CA HIS A 20 -8.11 9.00 10.29
C HIS A 20 -7.42 7.64 10.12
N LEU A 21 -6.09 7.70 10.00
CA LEU A 21 -5.15 6.57 10.16
C LEU A 21 -5.45 5.71 11.41
N ASP A 22 -5.81 6.35 12.51
CA ASP A 22 -6.11 5.76 13.82
C ASP A 22 -7.35 4.87 13.84
N ARG A 23 -8.27 5.07 12.89
CA ARG A 23 -9.50 4.28 12.73
C ARG A 23 -9.44 3.36 11.52
N SER A 24 -8.39 3.46 10.72
CA SER A 24 -8.20 2.59 9.58
C SER A 24 -7.88 1.18 10.07
N PRO A 25 -8.62 0.14 9.64
CA PRO A 25 -8.25 -1.25 9.87
C PRO A 25 -6.79 -1.53 9.49
N HIS A 26 -6.27 -0.75 8.54
CA HIS A 26 -4.92 -0.82 8.02
C HIS A 26 -3.81 -0.49 9.03
N GLY A 27 -4.07 0.34 10.05
CA GLY A 27 -3.11 0.57 11.14
C GLY A 27 -2.74 -0.71 11.89
N ARG A 28 -3.60 -1.74 11.84
CA ARG A 28 -3.33 -3.09 12.38
C ARG A 28 -2.51 -3.96 11.44
N PHE A 29 -2.46 -3.65 10.14
CA PHE A 29 -1.85 -4.52 9.11
C PHE A 29 -0.45 -4.04 8.70
N TRP A 30 -0.16 -2.74 8.81
CA TRP A 30 1.11 -2.14 8.34
C TRP A 30 2.13 -1.90 9.48
N GLY A 31 1.83 -2.40 10.68
CA GLY A 31 2.56 -2.07 11.91
C GLY A 31 3.98 -2.63 11.96
N ASP A 32 4.12 -3.94 11.75
CA ASP A 32 5.40 -4.65 11.75
C ASP A 32 5.65 -5.39 10.43
N TYR A 33 6.93 -5.49 10.07
CA TYR A 33 7.39 -6.08 8.82
C TYR A 33 6.96 -7.54 8.66
N THR A 34 7.07 -8.34 9.72
CA THR A 34 6.81 -9.78 9.66
C THR A 34 5.33 -10.07 9.44
N THR A 35 4.44 -9.41 10.18
CA THR A 35 3.00 -9.52 10.00
C THR A 35 2.59 -8.99 8.63
N PHE A 36 3.19 -7.89 8.16
CA PHE A 36 2.84 -7.35 6.85
C PHE A 36 3.25 -8.27 5.68
N THR A 37 4.41 -8.92 5.78
CA THR A 37 4.94 -9.75 4.69
C THR A 37 4.46 -11.20 4.73
N THR A 38 4.12 -11.74 5.90
CA THR A 38 3.73 -13.15 6.06
C THR A 38 2.30 -13.35 6.55
N GLY A 39 1.65 -12.28 7.01
CA GLY A 39 0.30 -12.32 7.56
C GLY A 39 -0.81 -12.34 6.50
N GLN A 40 -2.03 -12.37 7.01
CA GLN A 40 -3.27 -12.35 6.22
C GLN A 40 -4.03 -11.06 6.45
N VAL A 41 -4.85 -10.67 5.48
CA VAL A 41 -5.85 -9.60 5.58
C VAL A 41 -6.93 -10.04 6.58
N PRO A 42 -7.06 -9.38 7.74
CA PRO A 42 -8.00 -9.76 8.77
C PRO A 42 -9.45 -9.59 8.35
N GLY A 43 -10.28 -10.55 8.75
CA GLY A 43 -11.67 -10.66 8.32
C GLY A 43 -11.87 -11.25 6.93
N VAL A 44 -10.80 -11.36 6.12
CA VAL A 44 -10.84 -11.95 4.76
C VAL A 44 -10.08 -13.29 4.69
N GLY A 45 -8.96 -13.42 5.41
CA GLY A 45 -8.19 -14.67 5.48
C GLY A 45 -7.29 -14.94 4.27
N ILE A 46 -7.07 -13.94 3.41
CA ILE A 46 -6.15 -14.02 2.27
C ILE A 46 -4.76 -13.48 2.65
N PRO A 47 -3.66 -14.01 2.09
CA PRO A 47 -2.33 -13.43 2.31
C PRO A 47 -2.26 -11.95 1.93
N ILE A 48 -1.50 -11.16 2.68
CA ILE A 48 -1.24 -9.75 2.32
C ILE A 48 -0.31 -9.69 1.10
N MET A 49 0.74 -10.52 1.12
CA MET A 49 1.71 -10.67 0.04
C MET A 49 1.56 -12.03 -0.64
N ASP A 50 1.64 -12.03 -1.97
CA ASP A 50 1.89 -13.25 -2.74
C ASP A 50 3.41 -13.43 -2.87
N GLN A 51 3.95 -14.39 -2.13
CA GLN A 51 5.39 -14.69 -2.10
C GLN A 51 5.88 -15.30 -3.42
N GLY A 52 5.02 -15.96 -4.19
CA GLY A 52 5.37 -16.56 -5.48
C GLY A 52 5.28 -15.56 -6.64
N ASN A 53 4.33 -14.63 -6.56
CA ASN A 53 4.13 -13.57 -7.54
C ASN A 53 3.96 -12.21 -6.84
N PRO A 54 5.03 -11.53 -6.40
CA PRO A 54 4.93 -10.33 -5.57
C PRO A 54 4.06 -9.20 -6.16
N LEU A 55 4.06 -9.02 -7.48
CA LEU A 55 3.22 -8.03 -8.16
C LEU A 55 1.74 -8.44 -8.28
N GLN A 56 1.38 -9.66 -7.89
CA GLN A 56 0.00 -10.12 -7.75
C GLN A 56 -0.47 -10.11 -6.28
N SER A 57 0.35 -9.58 -5.36
CA SER A 57 -0.02 -9.43 -3.97
C SER A 57 -1.32 -8.62 -3.84
N PRO A 58 -2.32 -9.08 -3.06
CA PRO A 58 -3.56 -8.35 -2.83
C PRO A 58 -3.33 -6.90 -2.39
N PHE A 59 -2.30 -6.69 -1.56
CA PHE A 59 -1.81 -5.37 -1.17
C PHE A 59 -1.51 -4.43 -2.34
N TYR A 60 -0.80 -4.92 -3.36
CA TYR A 60 -0.40 -4.11 -4.51
C TYR A 60 -1.60 -3.83 -5.42
N LEU A 61 -2.38 -4.87 -5.69
CA LEU A 61 -3.51 -4.80 -6.61
C LEU A 61 -4.62 -3.88 -6.07
N ILE A 62 -4.93 -3.95 -4.78
CA ILE A 62 -5.97 -3.10 -4.19
C ILE A 62 -5.60 -1.61 -4.23
N LEU A 63 -4.30 -1.27 -4.28
CA LEU A 63 -3.83 0.12 -4.39
C LEU A 63 -3.71 0.59 -5.84
N THR A 64 -3.37 -0.29 -6.77
CA THR A 64 -2.94 0.10 -8.13
C THR A 64 -3.91 -0.26 -9.25
N ASN A 65 -4.90 -1.13 -8.99
CA ASN A 65 -5.92 -1.47 -9.97
C ASN A 65 -7.15 -0.57 -9.76
N PRO A 66 -7.57 0.24 -10.75
CA PRO A 66 -8.81 1.02 -10.68
C PRO A 66 -10.08 0.19 -10.47
N GLN A 67 -10.05 -1.08 -10.86
CA GLN A 67 -11.15 -2.03 -10.60
C GLN A 67 -11.08 -2.68 -9.21
N GLY A 68 -10.01 -2.40 -8.44
CA GLY A 68 -9.72 -3.01 -7.16
C GLY A 68 -9.27 -4.46 -7.25
N PHE A 69 -9.61 -5.27 -6.26
CA PHE A 69 -9.16 -6.65 -6.14
C PHE A 69 -10.28 -7.56 -5.63
N GLN A 70 -10.58 -8.65 -6.35
CA GLN A 70 -11.60 -9.66 -5.98
C GLN A 70 -12.98 -9.06 -5.60
N GLY A 71 -13.45 -8.05 -6.36
CA GLY A 71 -14.73 -7.39 -6.11
C GLY A 71 -14.70 -6.35 -4.99
N ILE A 72 -13.55 -6.17 -4.32
CA ILE A 72 -13.31 -5.06 -3.39
C ILE A 72 -12.81 -3.87 -4.21
N PRO A 73 -13.43 -2.68 -4.10
CA PRO A 73 -13.00 -1.50 -4.85
C PRO A 73 -11.61 -1.04 -4.43
N GLN A 74 -10.97 -0.25 -5.29
CA GLN A 74 -9.66 0.31 -5.03
C GLN A 74 -9.58 1.03 -3.67
N MET A 75 -8.43 0.91 -3.02
CA MET A 75 -8.13 1.63 -1.78
C MET A 75 -7.43 2.97 -2.05
N PRO A 76 -7.68 3.98 -1.20
CA PRO A 76 -8.55 3.94 -0.02
C PRO A 76 -10.03 4.14 -0.39
N PRO A 77 -11.01 3.70 0.43
CA PRO A 77 -12.43 3.77 0.06
C PRO A 77 -12.90 5.20 -0.24
N GLY A 78 -13.43 5.43 -1.44
CA GLY A 78 -13.87 6.77 -1.87
C GLY A 78 -12.74 7.70 -2.37
N GLY A 79 -11.51 7.22 -2.39
CA GLY A 79 -10.34 7.97 -2.85
C GLY A 79 -9.84 9.00 -1.82
N PRO A 80 -8.92 9.90 -2.23
CA PRO A 80 -8.26 9.92 -3.54
C PRO A 80 -7.37 8.69 -3.76
N PHE A 81 -7.29 8.19 -4.98
CA PHE A 81 -6.52 7.00 -5.35
C PHE A 81 -5.14 7.37 -5.91
N ILE A 82 -4.13 6.53 -5.69
CA ILE A 82 -2.78 6.76 -6.25
C ILE A 82 -2.75 6.67 -7.80
N THR A 83 -3.81 6.14 -8.41
CA THR A 83 -3.99 6.09 -9.86
C THR A 83 -4.70 7.32 -10.43
N ASP A 84 -5.23 8.20 -9.57
CA ASP A 84 -5.89 9.41 -10.03
C ASP A 84 -4.89 10.35 -10.72
N GLU A 85 -5.35 11.00 -11.79
CA GLU A 85 -4.56 12.02 -12.46
C GLU A 85 -4.23 13.16 -11.48
N GLY A 86 -2.95 13.55 -11.41
CA GLY A 86 -2.49 14.60 -10.52
C GLY A 86 -2.36 14.20 -9.05
N TYR A 87 -2.54 12.92 -8.68
CA TYR A 87 -2.31 12.48 -7.30
C TYR A 87 -0.89 12.81 -6.84
N GLN A 88 -0.79 13.53 -5.71
CA GLN A 88 0.46 13.86 -5.03
C GLN A 88 0.27 13.85 -3.51
N ALA A 89 1.28 13.39 -2.78
CA ALA A 89 1.34 13.40 -1.33
C ALA A 89 2.69 13.92 -0.82
N THR A 90 2.70 14.44 0.41
CA THR A 90 3.91 14.91 1.10
C THR A 90 4.33 13.87 2.13
N LEU A 91 5.54 13.31 1.98
CA LEU A 91 6.14 12.38 2.93
C LEU A 91 6.52 13.10 4.25
N PRO A 92 6.72 12.36 5.36
CA PRO A 92 7.10 12.97 6.64
C PRO A 92 8.37 13.82 6.62
N ASN A 93 9.28 13.55 5.67
CA ASN A 93 10.50 14.33 5.45
C ASN A 93 10.30 15.58 4.56
N GLY A 94 9.06 15.92 4.19
CA GLY A 94 8.72 17.04 3.30
C GLY A 94 8.85 16.75 1.81
N THR A 95 9.29 15.55 1.41
CA THR A 95 9.40 15.18 -0.01
C THR A 95 8.02 15.03 -0.64
N GLN A 96 7.79 15.67 -1.79
CA GLN A 96 6.61 15.43 -2.61
C GLN A 96 6.78 14.17 -3.44
N ILE A 97 5.74 13.34 -3.48
CA ILE A 97 5.71 12.10 -4.27
C ILE A 97 4.40 11.97 -5.03
N THR A 98 4.47 11.53 -6.28
CA THR A 98 3.29 11.27 -7.11
C THR A 98 2.74 9.87 -6.89
N GLY A 99 1.49 9.64 -7.29
CA GLY A 99 0.87 8.32 -7.21
C GLY A 99 1.59 7.28 -8.07
N ALA A 100 2.05 7.67 -9.27
CA ALA A 100 2.87 6.84 -10.14
C ALA A 100 4.23 6.47 -9.52
N GLN A 101 4.87 7.39 -8.79
CA GLN A 101 6.11 7.11 -8.06
C GLN A 101 5.88 6.16 -6.91
N ILE A 102 4.79 6.31 -6.14
CA ILE A 102 4.42 5.37 -5.08
C ILE A 102 4.23 3.96 -5.67
N ALA A 103 3.43 3.81 -6.73
CA ALA A 103 3.18 2.53 -7.37
C ALA A 103 4.49 1.88 -7.87
N THR A 104 5.36 2.66 -8.52
CA THR A 104 6.68 2.20 -9.00
C THR A 104 7.56 1.74 -7.85
N ASN A 105 7.64 2.50 -6.76
CA ASN A 105 8.50 2.18 -5.62
C ASN A 105 8.00 0.95 -4.87
N ILE A 106 6.68 0.79 -4.72
CA ILE A 106 6.08 -0.44 -4.18
C ILE A 106 6.42 -1.62 -5.08
N ALA A 107 6.22 -1.52 -6.40
CA ALA A 107 6.54 -2.59 -7.34
C ALA A 107 8.03 -2.98 -7.29
N GLN A 108 8.94 -2.00 -7.15
CA GLN A 108 10.36 -2.25 -6.96
C GLN A 108 10.65 -2.98 -5.64
N TRP A 109 10.03 -2.58 -4.54
CA TRP A 109 10.20 -3.25 -3.24
C TRP A 109 9.71 -4.70 -3.27
N LEU A 110 8.53 -4.94 -3.85
CA LEU A 110 7.96 -6.28 -4.04
C LEU A 110 8.89 -7.16 -4.90
N SER A 111 9.38 -6.63 -6.03
CA SER A 111 10.25 -7.36 -6.96
C SER A 111 11.60 -7.72 -6.36
N ASN A 112 12.07 -6.93 -5.38
CA ASN A 112 13.31 -7.19 -4.65
C ASN A 112 13.12 -8.09 -3.41
N GLN A 113 12.02 -8.86 -3.35
CA GLN A 113 11.73 -9.78 -2.23
C GLN A 113 11.56 -9.04 -0.90
N PHE A 114 10.87 -7.89 -0.92
CA PHE A 114 10.37 -7.18 0.25
C PHE A 114 11.48 -6.80 1.26
N PRO A 115 12.58 -6.14 0.89
CA PRO A 115 13.66 -5.85 1.84
C PRO A 115 13.17 -5.01 3.04
N GLN A 116 13.59 -5.40 4.25
CA GLN A 116 13.24 -4.71 5.50
C GLN A 116 13.83 -3.31 5.59
#